data_AF-A0A317CR94-F1
#
_entry.id   AF-A0A317CR94-F1
#
_cell.length_a   1.000
_cell.length_b   1.000
_cell.length_c   1.000
_cell.angle_alpha   90.00
_cell.angle_beta   90.00
_cell.angle_gamma   90.00
#
_symmetry.space_group_name_H-M   'P 1'
#
loop_
_entity.id
_entity.type
_entity.pdbx_description
1 polymer ?
#
loop_
_entity_poly.entity_id
_entity_poly.type
_entity_poly.pdbx_seq_one_letter_code
_entity_poly.pdbx_strand_id
1 'polypeptide(L)'
;MLVPTSKGDQMSLRSLLSRAVSGGRRRVVARPLAAVFLSVVVIAAVGGNGTAFAADDPPFAQYQEAHANCDVNHRLSDDPIVFPGLPGASHNHTFIGNPTTNANSTPQSLVGGATSCQDTLDASGYWFPTLSQNGTPVPNSIVTVYYKAGVKDYRTVKPFPAGFKLLVGDVKTPDAAHFGGSWSCTGYKGNDWPASCPSGSSLVVRLKAPSCWDGVHLDVPDHKSHMAWPVSGVCPADHPVPLPMLEIKLPYKLAGTSTAGLAYSSGASYSFHYDFMNGWNAARQAYVVAYCINGGRQCNGYGEDPKKP
;
A
#
# COMPACT_ATOMS: atom_id res chain seq x y z
N MET A 1 -17.35 12.05 61.72
CA MET A 1 -16.70 11.07 62.59
C MET A 1 -15.53 10.47 61.83
N LEU A 2 -14.32 10.81 62.29
CA LEU A 2 -13.05 10.06 62.24
C LEU A 2 -12.49 9.51 60.89
N VAL A 3 -11.38 10.16 60.51
CA VAL A 3 -10.23 9.64 59.76
C VAL A 3 -9.54 8.49 60.55
N PRO A 4 -8.81 7.57 59.88
CA PRO A 4 -7.33 7.56 59.95
C PRO A 4 -6.72 7.26 58.54
N THR A 5 -5.79 8.03 57.96
CA THR A 5 -4.33 8.26 58.19
C THR A 5 -3.39 7.03 58.26
N SER A 6 -2.29 7.20 57.50
CA SER A 6 -0.93 6.66 57.64
C SER A 6 -0.65 5.34 56.89
N LYS A 7 0.47 5.11 56.21
CA LYS A 7 1.85 5.64 56.36
C LYS A 7 2.61 5.50 55.04
N GLY A 8 3.44 6.49 54.73
CA GLY A 8 4.56 6.31 53.80
C GLY A 8 5.75 5.68 54.51
N ASP A 9 6.63 5.05 53.74
CA ASP A 9 7.96 4.66 54.22
C ASP A 9 9.01 5.00 53.14
N GLN A 10 9.90 5.91 53.55
CA GLN A 10 11.12 6.30 52.88
C GLN A 10 12.25 5.51 53.54
N MET A 11 13.06 4.78 52.78
CA MET A 11 14.28 4.17 53.32
C MET A 11 15.51 4.45 52.45
N SER A 12 16.17 5.55 52.84
CA SER A 12 17.61 5.67 53.13
C SER A 12 18.66 5.17 52.11
N LEU A 13 19.24 6.13 51.37
CA LEU A 13 20.67 6.11 51.01
C LEU A 13 21.52 6.39 52.26
N ARG A 14 22.50 5.53 52.58
CA ARG A 14 23.89 5.91 52.94
C ARG A 14 24.76 4.70 53.34
N SER A 15 25.97 4.72 52.78
CA SER A 15 27.25 4.33 53.40
C SER A 15 27.54 2.84 53.62
N LEU A 16 28.61 2.35 52.98
CA LEU A 16 29.87 2.09 53.70
C LEU A 16 31.06 1.90 52.73
N LEU A 17 32.14 2.59 53.08
CA LEU A 17 33.44 2.67 52.44
C LEU A 17 34.35 1.46 52.76
N SER A 18 35.35 1.32 51.88
CA SER A 18 36.72 0.84 52.13
C SER A 18 36.98 -0.66 52.37
N ARG A 19 37.73 -1.23 51.42
CA ARG A 19 39.06 -1.81 51.71
C ARG A 19 39.91 -1.91 50.44
N ALA A 20 40.94 -1.06 50.39
CA ALA A 20 42.13 -1.24 49.57
C ALA A 20 43.18 -1.96 50.42
N VAL A 21 43.89 -2.96 49.88
CA VAL A 21 45.26 -3.33 50.26
C VAL A 21 45.96 -4.10 49.11
N SER A 22 47.12 -3.56 48.73
CA SER A 22 48.35 -4.14 48.13
C SER A 22 48.22 -5.18 47.01
N GLY A 23 48.95 -5.09 45.89
CA GLY A 23 50.36 -4.72 45.76
C GLY A 23 51.07 -5.91 45.10
N GLY A 24 51.49 -5.78 43.85
CA GLY A 24 52.05 -6.92 43.11
C GLY A 24 52.66 -6.56 41.76
N ARG A 25 53.93 -6.12 41.80
CA ARG A 25 54.99 -6.27 40.78
C ARG A 25 54.63 -6.01 39.30
N ARG A 26 55.02 -4.82 38.82
CA ARG A 26 55.24 -4.54 37.40
C ARG A 26 56.29 -5.50 36.84
N ARG A 27 55.89 -6.44 35.99
CA ARG A 27 56.81 -7.13 35.06
C ARG A 27 56.98 -6.24 33.83
N VAL A 28 58.19 -5.75 33.62
CA VAL A 28 58.63 -5.15 32.36
C VAL A 28 58.71 -6.29 31.35
N VAL A 29 57.74 -6.36 30.45
CA VAL A 29 57.81 -7.25 29.28
C VAL A 29 58.44 -6.44 28.16
N ALA A 30 59.66 -6.83 27.78
CA ALA A 30 60.35 -6.29 26.62
C ALA A 30 59.47 -6.48 25.38
N ARG A 31 59.12 -5.38 24.71
CA ARG A 31 58.41 -5.41 23.43
C ARG A 31 59.40 -5.85 22.35
N PRO A 32 59.17 -6.93 21.60
CA PRO A 32 60.00 -7.20 20.44
C PRO A 32 59.67 -6.13 19.38
N LEU A 33 60.72 -5.54 18.81
CA LEU A 33 60.63 -4.70 17.62
C LEU A 33 60.04 -5.56 16.49
N ALA A 34 58.74 -5.43 16.25
CA ALA A 34 58.12 -5.97 15.05
C ALA A 34 58.63 -5.12 13.88
N ALA A 35 59.46 -5.72 13.02
CA ALA A 35 59.86 -5.16 11.75
C ALA A 35 58.60 -4.84 10.95
N VAL A 36 58.36 -3.55 10.68
CA VAL A 36 57.33 -3.10 9.76
C VAL A 36 57.80 -3.46 8.36
N PHE A 37 57.41 -4.64 7.88
CA PHE A 37 57.45 -4.94 6.46
C PHE A 37 56.39 -4.05 5.80
N LEU A 38 56.85 -3.02 5.10
CA LEU A 38 56.01 -2.20 4.24
C LEU A 38 55.66 -3.05 3.01
N SER A 39 54.67 -3.95 3.16
CA SER A 39 54.09 -4.67 2.05
C SER A 39 53.32 -3.67 1.20
N VAL A 40 53.93 -3.22 0.10
CA VAL A 40 53.21 -2.50 -0.95
C VAL A 40 52.24 -3.49 -1.57
N VAL A 41 51.02 -3.53 -1.04
CA VAL A 41 49.90 -4.19 -1.71
C VAL A 41 49.54 -3.30 -2.89
N VAL A 42 50.07 -3.63 -4.07
CA VAL A 42 49.52 -3.13 -5.32
C VAL A 42 48.14 -3.76 -5.46
N ILE A 43 47.11 -3.06 -4.97
CA ILE A 43 45.74 -3.35 -5.36
C ILE A 43 45.68 -2.99 -6.83
N ALA A 44 45.86 -3.98 -7.70
CA ALA A 44 45.41 -3.86 -9.07
C ALA A 44 43.90 -3.58 -8.97
N ALA A 45 43.52 -2.33 -9.22
CA ALA A 45 42.15 -2.00 -9.54
C ALA A 45 41.86 -2.77 -10.82
N VAL A 46 41.37 -4.00 -10.69
CA VAL A 46 40.62 -4.63 -11.75
C VAL A 46 39.41 -3.72 -11.88
N GLY A 47 39.50 -2.81 -12.84
CA GLY A 47 38.36 -2.13 -13.40
C GLY A 47 37.43 -3.22 -13.93
N GLY A 48 36.63 -3.78 -13.03
CA GLY A 48 35.40 -4.40 -13.40
C GLY A 48 34.62 -3.27 -14.06
N ASN A 49 34.67 -3.23 -15.39
CA ASN A 49 33.53 -2.79 -16.15
C ASN A 49 32.39 -3.68 -15.64
N GLY A 50 31.72 -3.21 -14.59
CA GLY A 50 30.38 -3.64 -14.26
C GLY A 50 29.57 -3.24 -15.47
N THR A 51 29.56 -4.11 -16.49
CA THR A 51 28.45 -4.19 -17.40
C THR A 51 27.27 -4.42 -16.48
N ALA A 52 26.54 -3.35 -16.17
CA ALA A 52 25.16 -3.50 -15.78
C ALA A 52 24.58 -4.41 -16.86
N PHE A 53 24.28 -5.67 -16.49
CA PHE A 53 23.58 -6.55 -17.39
C PHE A 53 22.33 -5.77 -17.78
N ALA A 54 22.22 -5.40 -19.06
CA ALA A 54 20.92 -5.08 -19.62
C ALA A 54 20.10 -6.34 -19.30
N ALA A 55 19.16 -6.22 -18.36
CA ALA A 55 18.28 -7.33 -18.03
C ALA A 55 17.66 -7.76 -19.36
N ASP A 56 17.91 -9.00 -19.78
CA ASP A 56 17.32 -9.53 -21.00
C ASP A 56 15.82 -9.25 -20.98
N ASP A 57 15.27 -8.87 -22.13
CA ASP A 57 13.85 -8.55 -22.27
C ASP A 57 13.02 -9.66 -21.60
N PRO A 58 12.11 -9.30 -20.67
CA PRO A 58 11.37 -10.29 -19.91
C PRO A 58 10.56 -11.17 -20.87
N PRO A 59 10.50 -12.50 -20.62
CA PRO A 59 9.73 -13.38 -21.48
C PRO A 59 8.27 -12.94 -21.49
N PHE A 60 7.61 -13.06 -22.64
CA PHE A 60 6.20 -12.73 -22.76
C PHE A 60 5.38 -13.53 -21.76
N ALA A 61 4.60 -12.83 -20.95
CA ALA A 61 3.61 -13.39 -20.06
C ALA A 61 2.30 -12.65 -20.30
N GLN A 62 1.25 -13.38 -20.66
CA GLN A 62 -0.06 -12.82 -20.94
C GLN A 62 -0.66 -12.12 -19.71
N TYR A 63 -0.38 -12.68 -18.53
CA TYR A 63 -0.84 -12.15 -17.25
C TYR A 63 0.35 -11.93 -16.32
N GLN A 64 0.28 -10.87 -15.53
CA GLN A 64 1.32 -10.46 -14.57
C GLN A 64 0.60 -9.83 -13.38
N GLU A 65 -0.41 -10.53 -12.86
CA GLU A 65 -1.38 -9.94 -11.94
C GLU A 65 -1.92 -10.90 -10.89
N ALA A 66 -2.29 -10.34 -9.75
CA ALA A 66 -3.19 -10.96 -8.78
C ALA A 66 -4.38 -10.03 -8.57
N HIS A 67 -5.47 -10.54 -8.02
CA HIS A 67 -6.57 -9.70 -7.59
C HIS A 67 -7.11 -10.06 -6.20
N ALA A 68 -7.40 -9.02 -5.42
CA ALA A 68 -8.17 -9.09 -4.21
C ALA A 68 -9.64 -8.78 -4.56
N ASN A 69 -10.49 -9.80 -4.51
CA ASN A 69 -11.93 -9.63 -4.63
C ASN A 69 -12.50 -9.49 -3.23
N CYS A 70 -13.19 -8.39 -2.95
CA CYS A 70 -13.68 -8.08 -1.62
C CYS A 70 -15.13 -7.58 -1.68
N ASP A 71 -15.90 -7.91 -0.65
CA ASP A 71 -17.23 -7.34 -0.45
C ASP A 71 -17.17 -6.02 0.32
N VAL A 72 -18.16 -5.16 0.10
CA VAL A 72 -18.36 -3.96 0.93
C VAL A 72 -18.75 -4.37 2.33
N ASN A 73 -18.04 -3.84 3.33
CA ASN A 73 -18.28 -4.13 4.75
C ASN A 73 -19.03 -2.99 5.45
N HIS A 74 -18.62 -1.73 5.29
CA HIS A 74 -19.25 -0.58 5.94
C HIS A 74 -19.02 0.75 5.19
N ARG A 75 -19.62 1.82 5.72
CA ARG A 75 -19.49 3.20 5.24
C ARG A 75 -19.31 4.15 6.41
N LEU A 76 -18.33 5.06 6.33
CA LEU A 76 -18.01 6.05 7.36
C LEU A 76 -17.52 7.35 6.72
N SER A 77 -17.67 8.47 7.41
CA SER A 77 -17.10 9.77 6.99
C SER A 77 -15.67 9.94 7.53
N ASP A 78 -14.87 8.90 7.40
CA ASP A 78 -13.54 8.78 8.01
C ASP A 78 -12.47 8.63 6.92
N ASP A 79 -11.28 9.17 7.17
CA ASP A 79 -10.09 8.95 6.35
C ASP A 79 -8.83 8.88 7.23
N PRO A 80 -8.30 7.70 7.54
CA PRO A 80 -7.13 7.56 8.40
C PRO A 80 -5.79 7.94 7.73
N ILE A 81 -5.79 8.28 6.43
CA ILE A 81 -4.60 8.81 5.74
C ILE A 81 -4.64 10.33 5.79
N VAL A 82 -5.72 10.94 5.32
CA VAL A 82 -5.85 12.41 5.17
C VAL A 82 -6.23 13.09 6.48
N PHE A 83 -7.08 12.46 7.30
CA PHE A 83 -7.57 13.00 8.58
C PHE A 83 -7.35 12.01 9.74
N PRO A 84 -6.09 11.63 10.01
CA PRO A 84 -5.77 10.61 11.02
C PRO A 84 -6.26 11.03 12.41
N GLY A 85 -7.02 10.15 13.07
CA GLY A 85 -7.56 10.35 14.41
C GLY A 85 -8.76 11.30 14.49
N LEU A 86 -9.34 11.70 13.36
CA LEU A 86 -10.48 12.63 13.30
C LEU A 86 -11.73 11.95 12.70
N PRO A 87 -12.53 11.22 13.50
CA PRO A 87 -13.78 10.63 13.04
C PRO A 87 -14.74 11.68 12.46
N GLY A 88 -15.36 11.37 11.32
CA GLY A 88 -16.34 12.23 10.67
C GLY A 88 -15.75 13.45 9.94
N ALA A 89 -14.43 13.60 9.89
CA ALA A 89 -13.78 14.76 9.27
C ALA A 89 -13.72 14.70 7.74
N SER A 90 -13.95 13.52 7.14
CA SER A 90 -13.96 13.35 5.68
C SER A 90 -15.37 13.35 5.10
N HIS A 91 -15.47 13.31 3.78
CA HIS A 91 -16.71 12.91 3.14
C HIS A 91 -16.94 11.41 3.34
N ASN A 92 -18.15 10.93 3.01
CA ASN A 92 -18.49 9.53 3.25
C ASN A 92 -17.73 8.58 2.31
N HIS A 93 -17.01 7.63 2.87
CA HIS A 93 -16.33 6.56 2.15
C HIS A 93 -17.06 5.22 2.31
N THR A 94 -16.98 4.40 1.26
CA THR A 94 -17.30 2.98 1.28
C THR A 94 -16.01 2.20 1.49
N PHE A 95 -16.04 1.26 2.43
CA PHE A 95 -14.88 0.45 2.82
C PHE A 95 -15.02 -1.00 2.35
N ILE A 96 -13.89 -1.62 2.03
CA ILE A 96 -13.72 -3.05 1.77
C ILE A 96 -12.43 -3.54 2.47
N GLY A 97 -12.21 -4.85 2.51
CA GLY A 97 -11.06 -5.45 3.18
C GLY A 97 -11.29 -5.51 4.68
N ASN A 98 -10.40 -4.93 5.47
CA ASN A 98 -10.51 -4.99 6.92
C ASN A 98 -11.74 -4.23 7.46
N PRO A 99 -12.69 -4.93 8.12
CA PRO A 99 -13.95 -4.32 8.58
C PRO A 99 -13.78 -3.38 9.79
N THR A 100 -12.60 -3.30 10.38
CA THR A 100 -12.34 -2.36 11.49
C THR A 100 -11.74 -1.03 11.02
N THR A 101 -11.53 -0.84 9.71
CA THR A 101 -10.94 0.39 9.15
C THR A 101 -11.82 1.61 9.48
N ASN A 102 -11.24 2.59 10.18
CA ASN A 102 -11.88 3.86 10.59
C ASN A 102 -10.81 4.96 10.77
N ALA A 103 -11.19 6.15 11.23
CA ALA A 103 -10.26 7.29 11.36
C ALA A 103 -9.04 7.03 12.26
N ASN A 104 -9.09 6.07 13.19
CA ASN A 104 -7.97 5.73 14.07
C ASN A 104 -7.08 4.59 13.54
N SER A 105 -7.41 4.02 12.37
CA SER A 105 -6.65 2.89 11.82
C SER A 105 -5.23 3.29 11.44
N THR A 106 -4.29 2.43 11.82
CA THR A 106 -2.89 2.46 11.40
C THR A 106 -2.57 1.18 10.63
N PRO A 107 -1.51 1.15 9.80
CA PRO A 107 -1.14 -0.09 9.11
C PRO A 107 -0.95 -1.27 10.07
N GLN A 108 -0.35 -1.03 11.24
CA GLN A 108 -0.13 -2.05 12.27
C GLN A 108 -1.45 -2.56 12.87
N SER A 109 -2.47 -1.70 12.99
CA SER A 109 -3.78 -2.13 13.50
C SER A 109 -4.53 -3.05 12.54
N LEU A 110 -4.18 -3.03 11.25
CA LEU A 110 -4.85 -3.82 10.22
C LEU A 110 -4.26 -5.22 10.06
N VAL A 111 -2.93 -5.37 10.18
CA VAL A 111 -2.21 -6.63 9.95
C VAL A 111 -2.74 -7.75 10.85
N GLY A 112 -3.11 -8.88 10.24
CA GLY A 112 -3.63 -10.06 10.95
C GLY A 112 -5.08 -9.94 11.40
N GLY A 113 -5.76 -8.84 11.06
CA GLY A 113 -7.19 -8.66 11.29
C GLY A 113 -8.08 -9.49 10.36
N ALA A 114 -9.39 -9.39 10.58
CA ALA A 114 -10.38 -9.96 9.67
C ALA A 114 -10.40 -9.20 8.33
N THR A 115 -11.00 -9.80 7.30
CA THR A 115 -11.13 -9.17 5.99
C THR A 115 -12.41 -9.62 5.26
N SER A 116 -12.96 -8.74 4.43
CA SER A 116 -14.02 -9.07 3.46
C SER A 116 -13.47 -9.58 2.13
N CYS A 117 -12.14 -9.67 1.98
CA CYS A 117 -11.49 -10.18 0.78
C CYS A 117 -11.44 -11.72 0.77
N GLN A 118 -11.42 -12.30 -0.44
CA GLN A 118 -11.31 -13.75 -0.62
C GLN A 118 -10.00 -14.32 -0.05
N ASP A 119 -8.89 -13.58 -0.18
CA ASP A 119 -7.65 -13.95 0.50
C ASP A 119 -7.71 -13.52 1.96
N THR A 120 -7.95 -14.47 2.86
CA THR A 120 -8.10 -14.20 4.30
C THR A 120 -6.85 -13.61 4.97
N LEU A 121 -5.71 -13.61 4.27
CA LEU A 121 -4.46 -13.01 4.74
C LEU A 121 -4.22 -11.59 4.19
N ASP A 122 -5.16 -11.06 3.38
CA ASP A 122 -5.22 -9.65 3.02
C ASP A 122 -6.13 -8.89 3.98
N ALA A 123 -5.58 -8.44 5.10
CA ALA A 123 -6.28 -7.57 6.03
C ALA A 123 -6.06 -6.08 5.71
N SER A 124 -5.76 -5.72 4.46
CA SER A 124 -5.61 -4.32 4.06
C SER A 124 -6.92 -3.55 4.13
N GLY A 125 -6.82 -2.25 4.35
CA GLY A 125 -7.94 -1.32 4.25
C GLY A 125 -7.94 -0.70 2.87
N TYR A 126 -9.11 -0.72 2.20
CA TYR A 126 -9.33 0.05 0.98
C TYR A 126 -10.63 0.83 1.11
N TRP A 127 -10.61 2.09 0.72
CA TRP A 127 -11.80 2.93 0.74
C TRP A 127 -11.84 3.89 -0.43
N PHE A 128 -13.05 4.32 -0.76
CA PHE A 128 -13.35 5.21 -1.88
C PHE A 128 -14.65 5.97 -1.62
N PRO A 129 -14.89 7.12 -2.27
CA PRO A 129 -16.11 7.89 -2.08
C PRO A 129 -17.36 7.06 -2.32
N THR A 130 -18.33 7.16 -1.41
CA THR A 130 -19.61 6.46 -1.58
C THR A 130 -20.38 7.06 -2.76
N LEU A 131 -20.69 6.23 -3.76
CA LEU A 131 -21.62 6.60 -4.82
C LEU A 131 -23.05 6.50 -4.29
N SER A 132 -23.83 7.54 -4.53
CA SER A 132 -25.27 7.55 -4.25
C SER A 132 -26.06 7.92 -5.48
N GLN A 133 -27.31 7.48 -5.55
CA GLN A 133 -28.31 7.97 -6.49
C GLN A 133 -29.46 8.57 -5.70
N ASN A 134 -29.71 9.87 -5.89
CA ASN A 134 -30.72 10.63 -5.14
C ASN A 134 -30.56 10.45 -3.62
N GLY A 135 -29.32 10.49 -3.11
CA GLY A 135 -29.00 10.35 -1.70
C GLY A 135 -29.00 8.91 -1.16
N THR A 136 -29.43 7.92 -1.95
CA THR A 136 -29.38 6.49 -1.56
C THR A 136 -28.08 5.85 -2.06
N PRO A 137 -27.25 5.23 -1.20
CA PRO A 137 -26.04 4.54 -1.65
C PRO A 137 -26.32 3.50 -2.72
N VAL A 138 -25.56 3.53 -3.82
CA VAL A 138 -25.65 2.55 -4.89
C VAL A 138 -24.86 1.31 -4.47
N PRO A 139 -25.48 0.11 -4.43
CA PRO A 139 -24.78 -1.10 -4.02
C PRO A 139 -23.72 -1.50 -5.04
N ASN A 140 -22.58 -1.96 -4.54
CA ASN A 140 -21.55 -2.58 -5.36
C ASN A 140 -21.88 -4.05 -5.62
N SER A 141 -21.39 -4.60 -6.74
CA SER A 141 -21.09 -6.04 -6.78
C SER A 141 -19.74 -6.29 -6.10
N ILE A 142 -19.16 -7.49 -6.25
CA ILE A 142 -17.79 -7.77 -5.80
C ILE A 142 -16.85 -6.69 -6.35
N VAL A 143 -16.13 -6.03 -5.45
CA VAL A 143 -15.07 -5.08 -5.79
C VAL A 143 -13.80 -5.86 -6.07
N THR A 144 -13.08 -5.49 -7.13
CA THR A 144 -11.80 -6.11 -7.48
C THR A 144 -10.70 -5.06 -7.39
N VAL A 145 -9.72 -5.29 -6.51
CA VAL A 145 -8.45 -4.56 -6.50
C VAL A 145 -7.41 -5.43 -7.20
N TYR A 146 -6.94 -4.99 -8.36
CA TYR A 146 -5.88 -5.68 -9.08
C TYR A 146 -4.51 -5.21 -8.59
N TYR A 147 -3.60 -6.16 -8.44
CA TYR A 147 -2.18 -5.98 -8.18
C TYR A 147 -1.45 -6.42 -9.45
N LYS A 148 -0.99 -5.47 -10.27
CA LYS A 148 -0.40 -5.76 -11.59
C LYS A 148 1.05 -5.33 -11.68
N ALA A 149 1.80 -5.90 -12.61
CA ALA A 149 3.03 -5.25 -13.06
C ALA A 149 2.71 -3.92 -13.77
N GLY A 150 3.28 -2.82 -13.30
CA GLY A 150 3.26 -1.52 -13.98
C GLY A 150 4.48 -1.28 -14.87
N VAL A 151 5.55 -2.05 -14.67
CA VAL A 151 6.83 -1.97 -15.40
C VAL A 151 6.93 -3.09 -16.45
N LYS A 152 7.81 -2.91 -17.45
CA LYS A 152 8.09 -3.90 -18.50
C LYS A 152 8.62 -5.19 -17.88
N ASP A 153 9.65 -5.10 -17.03
CA ASP A 153 10.20 -6.25 -16.33
C ASP A 153 9.43 -6.55 -15.06
N TYR A 154 8.31 -7.27 -15.22
CA TYR A 154 7.44 -7.71 -14.13
C TYR A 154 8.17 -8.55 -13.07
N ARG A 155 9.31 -9.18 -13.39
CA ARG A 155 10.10 -9.99 -12.44
C ARG A 155 10.76 -9.13 -11.35
N THR A 156 10.83 -7.82 -11.56
CA THR A 156 11.46 -6.85 -10.63
C THR A 156 10.51 -6.29 -9.59
N VAL A 157 9.20 -6.58 -9.69
CA VAL A 157 8.19 -6.08 -8.76
C VAL A 157 8.46 -6.65 -7.36
N LYS A 158 8.41 -5.77 -6.36
CA LYS A 158 8.58 -6.11 -4.95
C LYS A 158 7.26 -5.98 -4.19
N PRO A 159 7.04 -6.72 -3.09
CA PRO A 159 5.91 -6.50 -2.20
C PRO A 159 5.89 -5.08 -1.65
N PHE A 160 4.68 -4.56 -1.37
CA PHE A 160 4.56 -3.31 -0.62
C PHE A 160 5.28 -3.46 0.73
N PRO A 161 6.09 -2.48 1.16
CA PRO A 161 6.68 -2.53 2.48
C PRO A 161 5.60 -2.47 3.56
N ALA A 162 5.89 -3.03 4.73
CA ALA A 162 5.00 -2.91 5.88
C ALA A 162 4.83 -1.43 6.24
N GLY A 163 3.58 -1.00 6.49
CA GLY A 163 3.29 0.40 6.78
C GLY A 163 2.96 1.27 5.57
N PHE A 164 3.08 0.74 4.35
CA PHE A 164 2.81 1.51 3.13
C PHE A 164 1.37 2.00 3.04
N LYS A 165 1.22 3.26 2.58
CA LYS A 165 -0.05 3.93 2.34
C LYS A 165 -0.06 4.55 0.96
N LEU A 166 -1.26 4.73 0.40
CA LEU A 166 -1.42 5.28 -0.94
C LEU A 166 -2.78 5.96 -1.09
N LEU A 167 -2.78 7.18 -1.66
CA LEU A 167 -3.97 7.91 -2.08
C LEU A 167 -3.93 8.16 -3.60
N VAL A 168 -4.90 7.59 -4.32
CA VAL A 168 -4.94 7.54 -5.78
C VAL A 168 -6.11 8.34 -6.35
N GLY A 169 -5.86 9.21 -7.33
CA GLY A 169 -6.86 10.16 -7.84
C GLY A 169 -6.89 11.45 -7.02
N ASP A 170 -7.76 12.39 -7.37
CA ASP A 170 -7.86 13.67 -6.65
C ASP A 170 -9.32 14.12 -6.60
N VAL A 171 -9.81 14.45 -5.42
CA VAL A 171 -11.14 15.02 -5.23
C VAL A 171 -11.31 16.37 -5.95
N LYS A 172 -10.19 17.07 -6.20
CA LYS A 172 -10.13 18.37 -6.86
C LYS A 172 -9.94 18.28 -8.38
N THR A 173 -10.01 17.09 -8.99
CA THR A 173 -9.98 16.96 -10.45
C THR A 173 -11.04 17.90 -11.06
N PRO A 174 -10.67 18.80 -11.98
CA PRO A 174 -11.54 19.92 -12.37
C PRO A 174 -12.71 19.52 -13.27
N ASP A 175 -12.53 18.49 -14.10
CA ASP A 175 -13.52 18.00 -15.05
C ASP A 175 -13.21 16.56 -15.49
N ALA A 176 -14.12 15.97 -16.25
CA ALA A 176 -13.99 14.61 -16.78
C ALA A 176 -12.82 14.43 -17.76
N ALA A 177 -12.37 15.48 -18.46
CA ALA A 177 -11.25 15.37 -19.39
C ALA A 177 -9.91 15.14 -18.65
N HIS A 178 -9.82 15.61 -17.40
CA HIS A 178 -8.65 15.45 -16.53
C HIS A 178 -8.72 14.20 -15.63
N PHE A 179 -9.81 13.45 -15.67
CA PHE A 179 -9.92 12.22 -14.88
C PHE A 179 -9.00 11.13 -15.42
N GLY A 180 -8.06 10.68 -14.59
CA GLY A 180 -7.10 9.61 -14.96
C GLY A 180 -7.70 8.19 -14.95
N GLY A 181 -8.97 8.05 -14.59
CA GLY A 181 -9.71 6.79 -14.61
C GLY A 181 -10.62 6.65 -15.82
N SER A 182 -11.45 5.61 -15.80
CA SER A 182 -12.48 5.41 -16.82
C SER A 182 -13.76 4.86 -16.22
N TRP A 183 -14.87 5.26 -16.81
CA TRP A 183 -16.19 4.73 -16.60
C TRP A 183 -16.60 3.84 -17.76
N SER A 184 -17.35 2.80 -17.47
CA SER A 184 -17.90 1.90 -18.49
C SER A 184 -19.20 1.28 -18.05
N CYS A 185 -20.03 0.94 -19.02
CA CYS A 185 -21.14 0.01 -18.89
C CYS A 185 -21.36 -0.65 -20.25
N THR A 186 -22.38 -1.51 -20.40
CA THR A 186 -22.66 -2.12 -21.71
C THR A 186 -22.87 -1.04 -22.77
N GLY A 187 -22.04 -1.04 -23.81
CA GLY A 187 -22.10 -0.07 -24.90
C GLY A 187 -21.50 1.31 -24.62
N TYR A 188 -20.85 1.52 -23.46
CA TYR A 188 -20.25 2.80 -23.11
C TYR A 188 -18.84 2.66 -22.52
N LYS A 189 -17.95 3.56 -22.91
CA LYS A 189 -16.66 3.80 -22.27
C LYS A 189 -16.33 5.28 -22.36
N GLY A 190 -15.96 5.91 -21.25
CA GLY A 190 -15.60 7.33 -21.19
C GLY A 190 -14.95 7.70 -19.87
N ASN A 191 -14.78 8.99 -19.63
CA ASN A 191 -14.18 9.52 -18.40
C ASN A 191 -15.22 10.18 -17.47
N ASP A 192 -16.50 10.09 -17.82
CA ASP A 192 -17.63 10.57 -17.03
C ASP A 192 -18.71 9.49 -16.95
N TRP A 193 -19.78 9.73 -16.19
CA TRP A 193 -20.97 8.89 -16.24
C TRP A 193 -21.64 8.99 -17.61
N PRO A 194 -22.12 7.88 -18.17
CA PRO A 194 -23.01 7.94 -19.32
C PRO A 194 -24.35 8.56 -18.92
N ALA A 195 -25.13 9.09 -19.86
CA ALA A 195 -26.50 9.55 -19.59
C ALA A 195 -27.44 8.40 -19.18
N SER A 196 -27.13 7.17 -19.60
CA SER A 196 -27.84 5.96 -19.22
C SER A 196 -26.91 4.74 -19.29
N CYS A 197 -27.26 3.72 -18.52
CA CYS A 197 -26.54 2.47 -18.39
C CYS A 197 -27.56 1.33 -18.56
N PRO A 198 -27.44 0.42 -19.54
CA PRO A 198 -28.47 -0.58 -19.79
C PRO A 198 -28.86 -1.41 -18.56
N SER A 199 -30.13 -1.78 -18.45
CA SER A 199 -30.64 -2.56 -17.32
C SER A 199 -29.92 -3.91 -17.23
N GLY A 200 -29.61 -4.35 -16.01
CA GLY A 200 -28.84 -5.57 -15.76
C GLY A 200 -27.33 -5.43 -16.03
N SER A 201 -26.85 -4.30 -16.55
CA SER A 201 -25.42 -3.99 -16.61
C SER A 201 -24.94 -3.27 -15.35
N SER A 202 -23.63 -3.27 -15.12
CA SER A 202 -23.02 -2.49 -14.05
C SER A 202 -22.39 -1.22 -14.61
N LEU A 203 -22.57 -0.11 -13.90
CA LEU A 203 -21.73 1.07 -14.08
C LEU A 203 -20.40 0.78 -13.38
N VAL A 204 -19.28 0.84 -14.10
CA VAL A 204 -17.97 0.44 -13.59
C VAL A 204 -16.99 1.59 -13.68
N VAL A 205 -16.41 2.00 -12.55
CA VAL A 205 -15.19 2.84 -12.56
C VAL A 205 -13.94 1.99 -12.45
N ARG A 206 -12.89 2.38 -13.15
CA ARG A 206 -11.53 1.88 -13.00
C ARG A 206 -10.55 3.02 -12.82
N LEU A 207 -9.64 2.90 -11.86
CA LEU A 207 -8.57 3.87 -11.63
C LEU A 207 -7.28 3.15 -11.26
N LYS A 208 -6.17 3.52 -11.91
CA LYS A 208 -4.84 2.95 -11.68
C LYS A 208 -4.01 3.87 -10.79
N ALA A 209 -3.14 3.27 -9.99
CA ALA A 209 -2.10 3.94 -9.23
C ALA A 209 -0.79 4.03 -10.02
N PRO A 210 0.08 5.00 -9.72
CA PRO A 210 1.50 4.89 -10.03
C PRO A 210 2.12 3.68 -9.31
N SER A 211 3.20 3.12 -9.84
CA SER A 211 3.77 1.84 -9.38
C SER A 211 5.27 1.89 -9.07
N CYS A 212 5.90 3.06 -9.13
CA CYS A 212 7.31 3.24 -8.85
C CYS A 212 7.47 4.01 -7.54
N TRP A 213 8.08 3.40 -6.55
CA TRP A 213 8.28 3.93 -5.21
C TRP A 213 9.69 4.52 -5.04
N ASP A 214 9.80 5.61 -4.29
CA ASP A 214 11.08 6.27 -3.96
C ASP A 214 12.06 5.39 -3.16
N GLY A 215 11.57 4.28 -2.59
CA GLY A 215 12.38 3.34 -1.81
C GLY A 215 12.63 3.77 -0.37
N VAL A 216 12.05 4.89 0.05
CA VAL A 216 12.32 5.54 1.34
C VAL A 216 11.03 5.76 2.14
N HIS A 217 10.03 6.44 1.56
CA HIS A 217 8.88 6.93 2.32
C HIS A 217 7.66 6.03 2.18
N LEU A 218 7.15 5.52 3.29
CA LEU A 218 5.91 4.72 3.29
C LEU A 218 4.66 5.56 3.02
N ASP A 219 4.77 6.86 3.24
CA ASP A 219 3.78 7.93 3.03
C ASP A 219 4.52 9.28 3.12
N VAL A 220 3.94 10.33 2.54
CA VAL A 220 4.46 11.71 2.55
C VAL A 220 3.32 12.69 2.80
N PRO A 221 3.56 13.98 3.15
CA PRO A 221 2.48 14.91 3.51
C PRO A 221 1.40 15.14 2.44
N ASP A 222 1.71 14.95 1.16
CA ASP A 222 0.74 15.02 0.07
C ASP A 222 0.13 13.65 -0.31
N HIS A 223 0.56 12.58 0.37
CA HIS A 223 0.18 11.18 0.19
C HIS A 223 0.41 10.61 -1.22
N LYS A 224 1.23 11.27 -2.04
CA LYS A 224 1.35 11.01 -3.48
C LYS A 224 2.78 11.01 -3.99
N SER A 225 3.60 11.97 -3.60
CA SER A 225 4.89 12.22 -4.25
C SER A 225 5.98 11.20 -3.92
N HIS A 226 5.71 10.23 -3.02
CA HIS A 226 6.54 9.03 -2.84
C HIS A 226 6.36 8.00 -3.97
N MET A 227 5.41 8.23 -4.88
CA MET A 227 5.07 7.35 -5.99
C MET A 227 5.10 8.07 -7.34
N ALA A 228 5.65 7.41 -8.35
CA ALA A 228 5.72 7.89 -9.73
C ALA A 228 5.21 6.86 -10.74
N TRP A 229 4.84 7.37 -11.92
CA TRP A 229 4.52 6.52 -13.06
C TRP A 229 5.81 6.01 -13.71
N PRO A 230 5.84 4.76 -14.19
CA PRO A 230 6.95 4.28 -15.00
C PRO A 230 7.02 5.06 -16.32
N VAL A 231 8.23 5.34 -16.77
CA VAL A 231 8.52 6.00 -18.05
C VAL A 231 9.10 4.95 -18.99
N SER A 232 8.44 4.74 -20.13
CA SER A 232 8.81 3.68 -21.09
C SER A 232 8.89 2.28 -20.44
N GLY A 233 8.02 2.02 -19.46
CA GLY A 233 7.97 0.75 -18.74
C GLY A 233 9.07 0.57 -17.69
N VAL A 234 9.85 1.60 -17.37
CA VAL A 234 10.91 1.54 -16.35
C VAL A 234 10.65 2.58 -15.28
N CYS A 235 10.96 2.23 -14.03
CA CYS A 235 10.84 3.18 -12.94
C CYS A 235 11.89 4.31 -13.04
N PRO A 236 11.50 5.57 -12.84
CA PRO A 236 12.43 6.70 -12.79
C PRO A 236 13.51 6.54 -11.71
N ALA A 237 14.63 7.24 -11.87
CA ALA A 237 15.78 7.12 -10.96
C ALA A 237 15.48 7.63 -9.54
N ASP A 238 14.59 8.59 -9.39
CA ASP A 238 14.10 9.11 -8.11
C ASP A 238 13.01 8.21 -7.47
N HIS A 239 12.47 7.26 -8.24
CA HIS A 239 11.47 6.28 -7.80
C HIS A 239 11.86 4.84 -8.17
N PRO A 240 13.04 4.35 -7.76
CA PRO A 240 13.67 3.21 -8.41
C PRO A 240 13.07 1.85 -8.03
N VAL A 241 12.07 1.79 -7.14
CA VAL A 241 11.54 0.51 -6.63
C VAL A 241 10.18 0.19 -7.27
N PRO A 242 10.08 -0.82 -8.15
CA PRO A 242 8.80 -1.25 -8.70
C PRO A 242 7.97 -1.96 -7.62
N LEU A 243 6.76 -1.46 -7.37
CA LEU A 243 5.72 -2.08 -6.54
C LEU A 243 4.54 -2.52 -7.43
N PRO A 244 3.60 -3.32 -6.93
CA PRO A 244 2.42 -3.67 -7.71
C PRO A 244 1.64 -2.40 -8.06
N MET A 245 1.29 -2.23 -9.33
CA MET A 245 0.33 -1.21 -9.77
C MET A 245 -1.05 -1.62 -9.29
N LEU A 246 -1.60 -0.88 -8.31
CA LEU A 246 -2.99 -1.05 -7.92
C LEU A 246 -3.91 -0.52 -9.02
N GLU A 247 -4.94 -1.29 -9.35
CA GLU A 247 -6.07 -0.82 -10.14
C GLU A 247 -7.36 -1.24 -9.45
N ILE A 248 -8.16 -0.28 -8.99
CA ILE A 248 -9.48 -0.59 -8.44
C ILE A 248 -10.49 -0.71 -9.57
N LYS A 249 -11.37 -1.70 -9.52
CA LYS A 249 -12.53 -1.88 -10.40
C LYS A 249 -13.78 -1.98 -9.54
N LEU A 250 -14.65 -0.98 -9.64
CA LEU A 250 -15.87 -0.89 -8.84
C LEU A 250 -17.11 -1.01 -9.73
N PRO A 251 -17.74 -2.20 -9.79
CA PRO A 251 -19.05 -2.35 -10.41
C PRO A 251 -20.17 -1.90 -9.45
N TYR A 252 -20.97 -0.93 -9.89
CA TYR A 252 -22.19 -0.47 -9.22
C TYR A 252 -23.44 -1.06 -9.89
N LYS A 253 -24.38 -1.54 -9.08
CA LYS A 253 -25.68 -2.05 -9.53
C LYS A 253 -26.72 -0.91 -9.46
N LEU A 254 -27.02 -0.32 -10.61
CA LEU A 254 -28.09 0.68 -10.71
C LEU A 254 -29.47 0.02 -10.61
N ALA A 255 -30.43 0.69 -9.97
CA ALA A 255 -31.80 0.18 -9.83
C ALA A 255 -32.60 0.22 -11.15
N GLY A 256 -32.11 0.97 -12.14
CA GLY A 256 -32.71 1.10 -13.47
C GLY A 256 -31.66 1.52 -14.48
N THR A 257 -32.10 2.13 -15.58
CA THR A 257 -31.20 2.52 -16.68
C THR A 257 -30.64 3.93 -16.55
N SER A 258 -31.23 4.77 -15.72
CA SER A 258 -30.84 6.18 -15.59
C SER A 258 -29.67 6.35 -14.64
N THR A 259 -28.72 7.21 -15.00
CA THR A 259 -27.65 7.73 -14.13
C THR A 259 -28.00 9.09 -13.53
N ALA A 260 -29.20 9.62 -13.81
CA ALA A 260 -29.64 10.88 -13.23
C ALA A 260 -29.66 10.77 -11.70
N GLY A 261 -29.20 11.84 -11.04
CA GLY A 261 -29.10 11.92 -9.59
C GLY A 261 -27.92 11.14 -8.99
N LEU A 262 -27.02 10.58 -9.82
CA LEU A 262 -25.75 10.08 -9.32
C LEU A 262 -24.91 11.23 -8.74
N ALA A 263 -24.32 10.96 -7.59
CA ALA A 263 -23.37 11.85 -6.93
C ALA A 263 -22.43 11.00 -6.06
N TYR A 264 -21.13 11.25 -6.16
CA TYR A 264 -20.22 10.81 -5.11
C TYR A 264 -20.35 11.75 -3.92
N SER A 265 -20.10 11.21 -2.73
CA SER A 265 -19.90 12.03 -1.52
C SER A 265 -18.76 13.06 -1.68
N SER A 266 -17.79 12.78 -2.56
CA SER A 266 -16.70 13.67 -2.96
C SER A 266 -17.07 14.66 -4.08
N GLY A 267 -18.26 14.55 -4.67
CA GLY A 267 -18.73 15.42 -5.75
C GLY A 267 -19.07 14.68 -7.06
N ALA A 268 -18.56 15.20 -8.18
CA ALA A 268 -18.83 14.68 -9.51
C ALA A 268 -18.13 13.32 -9.78
N SER A 269 -18.44 12.68 -10.91
CA SER A 269 -17.86 11.39 -11.33
C SER A 269 -16.33 11.37 -11.32
N TYR A 270 -15.70 12.48 -11.71
CA TYR A 270 -14.26 12.65 -11.84
C TYR A 270 -13.55 13.00 -10.53
N SER A 271 -14.31 13.27 -9.45
CA SER A 271 -13.76 13.39 -8.09
C SER A 271 -13.37 12.04 -7.46
N PHE A 272 -13.60 10.94 -8.20
CA PHE A 272 -13.30 9.59 -7.73
C PHE A 272 -11.82 9.44 -7.39
N HIS A 273 -11.58 8.93 -6.21
CA HIS A 273 -10.28 8.51 -5.72
C HIS A 273 -10.46 7.22 -4.92
N TYR A 274 -9.35 6.58 -4.59
CA TYR A 274 -9.36 5.51 -3.61
C TYR A 274 -8.05 5.53 -2.83
N ASP A 275 -8.14 4.92 -1.66
CA ASP A 275 -7.09 4.89 -0.69
C ASP A 275 -6.78 3.45 -0.32
N PHE A 276 -5.52 3.22 0.03
CA PHE A 276 -5.01 1.93 0.41
C PHE A 276 -4.10 2.06 1.62
N MET A 277 -4.36 1.22 2.62
CA MET A 277 -3.48 1.03 3.76
C MET A 277 -3.07 -0.44 3.83
N ASN A 278 -1.77 -0.71 3.66
CA ASN A 278 -1.25 -2.07 3.59
C ASN A 278 -1.46 -2.81 4.93
N GLY A 279 -2.28 -3.85 4.90
CA GLY A 279 -2.55 -4.76 6.02
C GLY A 279 -2.31 -6.23 5.67
N TRP A 280 -1.67 -6.50 4.53
CA TRP A 280 -1.31 -7.86 4.15
C TRP A 280 -0.45 -8.56 5.19
N ASN A 281 -0.66 -9.86 5.36
CA ASN A 281 0.38 -10.72 5.89
C ASN A 281 1.61 -10.68 4.96
N ALA A 282 2.76 -10.28 5.51
CA ALA A 282 3.97 -10.04 4.72
C ALA A 282 4.44 -11.28 3.92
N ALA A 283 4.38 -12.48 4.52
CA ALA A 283 4.78 -13.71 3.84
C ALA A 283 3.82 -14.05 2.69
N ARG A 284 2.51 -13.85 2.90
CA ARG A 284 1.51 -14.04 1.85
C ARG A 284 1.69 -13.05 0.71
N GLN A 285 1.92 -11.76 1.01
CA GLN A 285 2.14 -10.75 -0.03
C GLN A 285 3.39 -11.05 -0.84
N ALA A 286 4.48 -11.47 -0.18
CA ALA A 286 5.70 -11.91 -0.83
C ALA A 286 5.45 -13.08 -1.78
N TYR A 287 4.65 -14.07 -1.36
CA TYR A 287 4.23 -15.17 -2.21
C TYR A 287 3.42 -14.69 -3.42
N VAL A 288 2.40 -13.84 -3.21
CA VAL A 288 1.54 -13.35 -4.30
C VAL A 288 2.36 -12.59 -5.34
N VAL A 289 3.28 -11.73 -4.91
CA VAL A 289 4.16 -11.01 -5.83
C VAL A 289 5.10 -11.97 -6.56
N ALA A 290 5.81 -12.84 -5.84
CA ALA A 290 6.79 -13.73 -6.44
C ALA A 290 6.17 -14.76 -7.39
N TYR A 291 5.05 -15.37 -7.00
CA TYR A 291 4.42 -16.45 -7.73
C TYR A 291 3.50 -15.96 -8.85
N CYS A 292 2.70 -14.91 -8.59
CA CYS A 292 1.70 -14.45 -9.53
C CYS A 292 2.25 -13.37 -10.47
N ILE A 293 2.78 -12.28 -9.91
CA ILE A 293 3.25 -11.16 -10.72
C ILE A 293 4.58 -11.52 -11.38
N ASN A 294 5.60 -11.83 -10.59
CA ASN A 294 6.95 -12.12 -11.08
C ASN A 294 7.01 -13.46 -11.82
N GLY A 295 6.05 -14.36 -11.56
CA GLY A 295 5.88 -15.62 -12.27
C GLY A 295 5.11 -15.52 -13.58
N GLY A 296 4.56 -14.34 -13.92
CA GLY A 296 3.83 -14.14 -15.18
C GLY A 296 2.50 -14.90 -15.25
N ARG A 297 1.72 -14.88 -14.16
CA ARG A 297 0.44 -15.58 -14.03
C ARG A 297 -0.72 -14.62 -13.72
N GLN A 298 -1.94 -15.16 -13.78
CA GLN A 298 -3.10 -14.54 -13.16
C GLN A 298 -3.49 -15.29 -11.89
N CYS A 299 -3.57 -14.57 -10.78
CA CYS A 299 -4.04 -15.12 -9.50
C CYS A 299 -5.30 -14.41 -9.00
N ASN A 300 -5.99 -15.08 -8.10
CA ASN A 300 -7.12 -14.60 -7.30
C ASN A 300 -6.89 -14.88 -5.81
N GLY A 301 -7.90 -14.62 -4.98
CA GLY A 301 -7.80 -14.82 -3.53
C GLY A 301 -7.56 -16.28 -3.08
N TYR A 302 -7.66 -17.25 -3.99
CA TYR A 302 -7.43 -18.67 -3.75
C TYR A 302 -6.11 -19.20 -4.35
N GLY A 303 -5.32 -18.36 -5.02
CA GLY A 303 -4.10 -18.77 -5.74
C GLY A 303 -4.19 -18.51 -7.23
N GLU A 304 -3.54 -19.34 -8.05
CA GLU A 304 -3.61 -19.23 -9.52
C GLU A 304 -5.07 -19.36 -10.01
N ASP A 305 -5.49 -18.50 -10.95
CA ASP A 305 -6.82 -18.58 -11.54
C ASP A 305 -6.85 -19.75 -12.54
N PRO A 306 -7.58 -20.84 -12.25
CA PRO A 306 -7.57 -22.03 -13.11
C PRO A 306 -8.17 -21.76 -14.49
N LYS A 307 -8.88 -20.65 -14.68
CA LYS A 307 -9.45 -20.27 -15.99
C LYS A 307 -8.49 -19.42 -16.82
N LYS A 308 -7.41 -18.94 -16.21
CA LYS A 308 -6.42 -18.04 -16.80
C LYS A 308 -5.02 -18.34 -16.23
N PRO A 309 -4.51 -19.56 -16.44
CA PRO A 309 -3.17 -19.94 -15.99
C PRO A 309 -2.09 -19.10 -16.66
#